data_AF-A0A453RLC8-F1
#
_entry.id   AF-A0A453RLC8-F1
#
_cell.length_a   1.000
_cell.length_b   1.000
_cell.length_c   1.000
_cell.angle_alpha   90.00
_cell.angle_beta   90.00
_cell.angle_gamma   90.00
#
_symmetry.space_group_name_H-M   'P 1'
#
loop_
_entity.id
_entity.type
_entity.pdbx_description
1 polymer ?
#
loop_
_entity_poly.entity_id
_entity_poly.type
_entity_poly.pdbx_seq_one_letter_code
_entity_poly.pdbx_strand_id
1 'polypeptide(L)'
;GFLTREEDTVVFSLIERAKHPLNLPAYDDRPCFGPAGRHGRRNGSFVELFVRESEQIQAKAGRYQSQQEVPFFQPRVPFTLAPPYNFTTDLHPGAASVNVNDAIWGMYFNELLPQLANNGSDDGNYAVTAASDLACLQALSRRINYGRYVAEVKFRGDQQRYTALIRSKV
;
A
#
# COMPACT_ATOMS: atom_id res chain seq x y z
N GLY A 1 -21.48 -4.11 -0.64
CA GLY A 1 -20.74 -5.23 -0.01
C GLY A 1 -19.34 -4.78 0.38
N PHE A 2 -18.46 -5.68 0.84
CA PHE A 2 -17.07 -5.33 1.20
C PHE A 2 -16.35 -4.62 0.03
N LEU A 3 -16.39 -5.21 -1.17
CA LEU A 3 -15.73 -4.64 -2.36
C LEU A 3 -16.26 -3.25 -2.75
N THR A 4 -17.56 -2.98 -2.55
CA THR A 4 -18.15 -1.66 -2.76
C THR A 4 -17.55 -0.63 -1.81
N ARG A 5 -17.41 -0.98 -0.52
CA ARG A 5 -16.83 -0.07 0.48
C ARG A 5 -15.35 0.22 0.22
N GLU A 6 -14.60 -0.76 -0.24
CA GLU A 6 -13.20 -0.57 -0.63
C GLU A 6 -13.07 0.30 -1.88
N GLU A 7 -13.99 0.17 -2.85
CA GLU A 7 -14.07 1.08 -3.99
C GLU A 7 -14.36 2.51 -3.56
N ASP A 8 -15.37 2.72 -2.70
CA ASP A 8 -15.69 4.04 -2.13
C ASP A 8 -14.47 4.65 -1.41
N THR A 9 -13.70 3.83 -0.67
CA THR A 9 -12.49 4.26 0.04
C THR A 9 -11.39 4.69 -0.92
N VAL A 10 -11.18 3.95 -2.03
CA VAL A 10 -10.21 4.34 -3.06
C VAL A 10 -10.61 5.66 -3.70
N VAL A 11 -11.88 5.80 -4.11
CA VAL A 11 -12.41 7.02 -4.73
C VAL A 11 -12.24 8.22 -3.80
N PHE A 12 -12.64 8.09 -2.54
CA PHE A 12 -12.50 9.17 -1.55
C PHE A 12 -11.04 9.56 -1.34
N SER A 13 -10.14 8.57 -1.20
CA SER A 13 -8.72 8.82 -0.99
C SER A 13 -8.09 9.59 -2.17
N LEU A 14 -8.45 9.23 -3.40
CA LEU A 14 -7.99 9.92 -4.61
C LEU A 14 -8.54 11.35 -4.69
N ILE A 15 -9.80 11.58 -4.33
CA ILE A 15 -10.40 12.92 -4.26
C ILE A 15 -9.63 13.79 -3.24
N GLU A 16 -9.31 13.26 -2.06
CA GLU A 16 -8.53 13.98 -1.06
C GLU A 16 -7.12 14.30 -1.57
N ARG A 17 -6.44 13.34 -2.21
CA ARG A 17 -5.11 13.59 -2.78
C ARG A 17 -5.13 14.65 -3.90
N ALA A 18 -6.17 14.67 -4.73
CA ALA A 18 -6.31 15.63 -5.83
C ALA A 18 -6.46 17.09 -5.37
N LYS A 19 -6.78 17.34 -4.10
CA LYS A 19 -6.81 18.69 -3.52
C LYS A 19 -5.43 19.32 -3.38
N HIS A 20 -4.38 18.51 -3.40
CA HIS A 20 -3.00 18.96 -3.28
C HIS A 20 -2.31 18.94 -4.66
N PRO A 21 -1.40 19.89 -4.92
CA PRO A 21 -0.61 19.88 -6.14
C PRO A 21 0.35 18.68 -6.17
N LEU A 22 1.12 18.55 -7.26
CA LEU A 22 2.04 17.41 -7.38
C LEU A 22 3.09 17.42 -6.26
N ASN A 23 3.62 18.57 -5.86
CA ASN A 23 4.64 18.66 -4.81
C ASN A 23 5.85 17.75 -5.11
N LEU A 24 6.37 17.87 -6.35
CA LEU A 24 7.42 17.02 -6.91
C LEU A 24 8.63 16.78 -5.99
N PRO A 25 9.13 17.76 -5.21
CA PRO A 25 10.25 17.53 -4.28
C PRO A 25 10.00 16.43 -3.24
N ALA A 26 8.74 16.07 -2.94
CA ALA A 26 8.40 14.97 -2.04
C ALA A 26 8.83 13.59 -2.57
N TYR A 27 9.01 13.46 -3.88
CA TYR A 27 9.29 12.20 -4.58
C TYR A 27 10.72 12.14 -5.13
N ASP A 28 11.46 13.24 -5.10
CA ASP A 28 12.86 13.27 -5.51
C ASP A 28 13.73 12.50 -4.51
N ASP A 29 14.49 11.51 -5.02
CA ASP A 29 15.51 10.76 -4.26
C ASP A 29 16.78 11.58 -4.00
N ARG A 30 16.84 12.79 -4.55
CA ARG A 30 17.93 13.72 -4.31
C ARG A 30 17.80 14.33 -2.90
N PRO A 31 18.91 14.71 -2.25
CA PRO A 31 18.89 15.34 -0.94
C PRO A 31 18.40 16.79 -1.05
N CYS A 32 17.12 17.00 -1.39
CA CYS A 32 16.50 18.32 -1.49
C CYS A 32 16.18 18.89 -0.10
N PHE A 33 16.06 18.02 0.92
CA PHE A 33 15.75 18.39 2.28
C PHE A 33 17.01 18.50 3.16
N GLY A 34 17.80 19.56 2.92
CA GLY A 34 18.85 20.05 3.82
C GLY A 34 20.29 19.64 3.47
N PRO A 35 21.30 20.45 3.86
CA PRO A 35 22.71 20.08 3.74
C PRO A 35 22.95 18.77 4.49
N ALA A 36 23.99 18.01 4.11
CA ALA A 36 24.43 16.77 4.76
C ALA A 36 24.88 17.01 6.22
N GLY A 37 23.93 17.39 7.08
CA GLY A 37 24.10 17.87 8.43
C GLY A 37 23.16 17.12 9.36
N ARG A 38 23.77 16.41 10.31
CA ARG A 38 23.20 15.75 11.50
C ARG A 38 22.33 14.51 11.32
N HIS A 39 21.80 14.22 10.15
CA HIS A 39 21.16 12.92 9.86
C HIS A 39 21.75 12.38 8.55
N GLY A 40 22.35 11.19 8.59
CA GLY A 40 23.11 10.60 7.49
C GLY A 40 22.33 10.48 6.16
N ARG A 41 23.01 9.98 5.11
CA ARG A 41 22.43 9.76 3.77
C ARG A 41 21.00 9.23 3.87
N ARG A 42 20.02 9.99 3.38
CA ARG A 42 18.65 9.50 3.19
C ARG A 42 18.70 8.43 2.10
N ASN A 43 18.38 7.19 2.47
CA ASN A 43 18.08 6.13 1.51
C ASN A 43 16.57 6.20 1.22
N GLY A 44 16.19 7.04 0.25
CA GLY A 44 14.82 7.20 -0.25
C GLY A 44 14.30 8.63 -0.21
N SER A 45 13.32 8.91 -1.08
CA SER A 45 12.54 10.14 -1.12
C SER A 45 11.76 10.42 0.19
N PHE A 46 11.22 11.63 0.32
CA PHE A 46 10.42 12.01 1.49
C PHE A 46 9.18 11.10 1.65
N VAL A 47 8.48 10.79 0.56
CA VAL A 47 7.30 9.89 0.62
C VAL A 47 7.69 8.48 1.02
N GLU A 48 8.81 7.95 0.52
CA GLU A 48 9.29 6.60 0.89
C GLU A 48 9.53 6.51 2.40
N LEU A 49 10.23 7.50 2.95
CA LEU A 49 10.47 7.60 4.39
C LEU A 49 9.17 7.74 5.17
N PHE A 50 8.26 8.60 4.72
CA PHE A 50 6.98 8.82 5.39
C PHE A 50 6.14 7.54 5.45
N VAL A 51 6.00 6.84 4.33
CA VAL A 51 5.26 5.57 4.25
C VAL A 51 5.95 4.53 5.13
N ARG A 52 7.27 4.34 4.97
CA ARG A 52 8.03 3.33 5.72
C ARG A 52 7.90 3.51 7.23
N GLU A 53 8.10 4.73 7.75
CA GLU A 53 8.00 4.99 9.19
C GLU A 53 6.55 4.88 9.69
N SER A 54 5.56 5.31 8.88
CA SER A 54 4.14 5.13 9.21
C SER A 54 3.76 3.65 9.31
N GLU A 55 4.23 2.81 8.39
CA GLU A 55 4.00 1.37 8.44
C GLU A 55 4.68 0.72 9.64
N GLN A 56 5.85 1.19 10.10
CA GLN A 56 6.45 0.70 11.34
C GLN A 56 5.57 0.96 12.56
N ILE A 57 4.94 2.14 12.64
CA ILE A 57 4.01 2.49 13.72
C ILE A 57 2.76 1.59 13.62
N GLN A 58 2.21 1.43 12.42
CA GLN A 58 1.00 0.62 12.20
C GLN A 58 1.25 -0.88 12.44
N ALA A 59 2.45 -1.39 12.15
CA ALA A 59 2.87 -2.75 12.48
C ALA A 59 2.89 -2.98 13.99
N LYS A 60 3.46 -2.04 14.75
CA LYS A 60 3.43 -2.08 16.22
C LYS A 60 1.99 -2.03 16.76
N ALA A 61 1.09 -1.33 16.07
CA ALA A 61 -0.33 -1.28 16.39
C ALA A 61 -1.12 -2.51 15.91
N GLY A 62 -0.47 -3.53 15.34
CA GLY A 62 -1.10 -4.78 14.94
C GLY A 62 -1.81 -4.77 13.58
N ARG A 63 -1.66 -3.72 12.77
CA ARG A 63 -2.35 -3.61 11.46
C ARG A 63 -2.15 -4.85 10.58
N TYR A 64 -0.92 -5.33 10.48
CA TYR A 64 -0.54 -6.45 9.60
C TYR A 64 -0.71 -7.83 10.26
N GLN A 65 -1.40 -7.92 11.41
CA GLN A 65 -1.87 -9.22 11.92
C GLN A 65 -3.00 -9.78 11.05
N SER A 66 -3.77 -8.90 10.39
CA SER A 66 -4.80 -9.30 9.42
C SER A 66 -4.18 -9.60 8.06
N GLN A 67 -4.53 -10.73 7.46
CA GLN A 67 -4.10 -11.09 6.09
C GLN A 67 -4.68 -10.16 5.00
N GLN A 68 -5.68 -9.34 5.33
CA GLN A 68 -6.24 -8.34 4.42
C GLN A 68 -5.32 -7.13 4.23
N GLU A 69 -4.46 -6.85 5.21
CA GLU A 69 -3.49 -5.74 5.16
C GLU A 69 -2.13 -6.28 4.69
N VAL A 70 -1.58 -5.68 3.63
CA VAL A 70 -0.28 -6.07 3.07
C VAL A 70 0.64 -4.85 3.12
N PRO A 71 1.79 -4.90 3.82
CA PRO A 71 2.70 -3.76 3.93
C PRO A 71 3.47 -3.51 2.64
N PHE A 72 3.79 -2.24 2.36
CA PHE A 72 4.72 -1.87 1.28
C PHE A 72 6.17 -2.14 1.67
N PHE A 73 6.52 -1.92 2.94
CA PHE A 73 7.86 -2.16 3.48
C PHE A 73 7.82 -3.23 4.57
N GLN A 74 8.81 -4.12 4.57
CA GLN A 74 8.89 -5.13 5.62
C GLN A 74 8.98 -4.49 7.02
N PRO A 75 8.14 -4.92 7.98
CA PRO A 75 8.27 -4.49 9.37
C PRO A 75 9.65 -4.84 9.93
N ARG A 76 10.29 -3.89 10.60
CA ARG A 76 11.60 -4.11 11.25
C ARG A 76 11.49 -4.85 12.57
N VAL A 77 10.31 -4.80 13.19
CA VAL A 77 10.03 -5.47 14.46
C VAL A 77 9.23 -6.75 14.22
N PRO A 78 9.62 -7.88 14.85
CA PRO A 78 8.92 -9.14 14.68
C PRO A 78 7.65 -9.23 15.54
N PHE A 79 7.37 -8.22 16.37
CA PHE A 79 6.29 -8.25 17.35
C PHE A 79 5.37 -7.02 17.25
N THR A 80 4.13 -7.24 17.63
CA THR A 80 3.06 -6.24 17.81
C THR A 80 2.95 -5.85 19.28
N LEU A 81 2.61 -4.60 19.57
CA LEU A 81 2.22 -4.12 20.90
C LEU A 81 0.72 -4.23 21.14
N ALA A 82 -0.06 -4.46 20.08
CA ALA A 82 -1.49 -4.67 20.19
C ALA A 82 -1.78 -6.04 20.85
N PRO A 83 -2.89 -6.17 21.61
CA PRO A 83 -3.34 -7.45 22.10
C PRO A 83 -3.46 -8.48 20.97
N PRO A 84 -3.13 -9.76 21.22
CA PRO A 84 -3.29 -10.79 20.21
C PRO A 84 -4.77 -10.93 19.83
N TYR A 85 -5.04 -11.02 18.53
CA TYR A 85 -6.36 -11.29 17.98
C TYR A 85 -6.28 -12.46 17.01
N ASN A 86 -7.25 -13.38 17.09
CA ASN A 86 -7.32 -14.55 16.22
C ASN A 86 -8.04 -14.18 14.93
N PHE A 87 -7.31 -13.57 13.99
CA PHE A 87 -7.83 -13.36 12.64
C PHE A 87 -8.11 -14.69 11.94
N THR A 88 -9.16 -14.73 11.12
CA THR A 88 -9.45 -15.91 10.31
C THR A 88 -8.38 -16.10 9.24
N THR A 89 -7.84 -17.32 9.16
CA THR A 89 -6.87 -17.71 8.15
C THR A 89 -7.60 -18.35 6.97
N ASP A 90 -8.36 -17.54 6.24
CA ASP A 90 -9.21 -18.04 5.16
C ASP A 90 -8.43 -18.33 3.86
N LEU A 91 -7.20 -17.84 3.73
CA LEU A 91 -6.36 -18.04 2.54
C LEU A 91 -5.41 -19.23 2.71
N HIS A 92 -5.20 -19.98 1.63
CA HIS A 92 -4.10 -20.93 1.54
C HIS A 92 -2.74 -20.22 1.76
N PRO A 93 -1.74 -20.82 2.46
CA PRO A 93 -0.48 -20.15 2.78
C PRO A 93 0.25 -19.55 1.57
N GLY A 94 0.28 -20.26 0.44
CA GLY A 94 0.88 -19.76 -0.80
C GLY A 94 0.12 -18.58 -1.43
N ALA A 95 -1.19 -18.46 -1.19
CA ALA A 95 -1.95 -17.29 -1.58
C ALA A 95 -1.71 -16.13 -0.59
N ALA A 96 -1.64 -16.43 0.71
CA ALA A 96 -1.38 -15.43 1.75
C ALA A 96 -0.01 -14.74 1.59
N SER A 97 0.99 -15.43 1.03
CA SER A 97 2.31 -14.85 0.75
C SER A 97 2.38 -13.98 -0.50
N VAL A 98 1.34 -13.93 -1.32
CA VAL A 98 1.31 -13.05 -2.50
C VAL A 98 1.21 -11.58 -2.04
N ASN A 99 2.17 -10.78 -2.50
CA ASN A 99 2.24 -9.32 -2.31
C ASN A 99 2.55 -8.67 -3.66
N VAL A 100 1.68 -7.78 -4.14
CA VAL A 100 1.87 -7.03 -5.40
C VAL A 100 2.12 -5.54 -5.17
N ASN A 101 2.47 -5.14 -3.95
CA ASN A 101 2.61 -3.73 -3.57
C ASN A 101 3.70 -2.99 -4.35
N ASP A 102 4.76 -3.67 -4.79
CA ASP A 102 5.78 -3.05 -5.65
C ASP A 102 5.19 -2.57 -6.98
N ALA A 103 4.29 -3.36 -7.57
CA ALA A 103 3.59 -2.98 -8.79
C ALA A 103 2.57 -1.86 -8.53
N ILE A 104 1.88 -1.89 -7.38
CA ILE A 104 0.94 -0.82 -6.98
C ILE A 104 1.69 0.49 -6.76
N TRP A 105 2.85 0.43 -6.10
CA TRP A 105 3.73 1.59 -5.89
C TRP A 105 4.15 2.21 -7.23
N GLY A 106 4.66 1.37 -8.14
CA GLY A 106 5.06 1.80 -9.48
C GLY A 106 3.91 2.43 -10.26
N MET A 107 2.75 1.78 -10.31
CA MET A 107 1.56 2.30 -10.99
C MET A 107 1.10 3.63 -10.37
N TYR A 108 1.04 3.71 -9.03
CA TYR A 108 0.57 4.91 -8.34
C TYR A 108 1.43 6.12 -8.68
N PHE A 109 2.75 6.04 -8.48
CA PHE A 109 3.62 7.21 -8.65
C PHE A 109 3.96 7.52 -10.11
N ASN A 110 4.07 6.51 -10.98
CA ASN A 110 4.52 6.72 -12.36
C ASN A 110 3.36 6.96 -13.34
N GLU A 111 2.15 6.49 -13.03
CA GLU A 111 1.02 6.55 -13.96
C GLU A 111 -0.15 7.34 -13.39
N LEU A 112 -0.63 7.00 -12.19
CA LEU A 112 -1.85 7.58 -11.64
C LEU A 112 -1.65 9.00 -11.11
N LEU A 113 -0.65 9.21 -10.26
CA LEU A 113 -0.40 10.48 -9.59
C LEU A 113 -0.16 11.65 -10.56
N PRO A 114 0.63 11.51 -11.65
CA PRO A 114 0.84 12.59 -12.63
C PRO A 114 -0.42 12.99 -13.41
N GLN A 115 -1.43 12.11 -13.44
CA GLN A 115 -2.75 12.39 -14.04
C GLN A 115 -3.73 12.96 -13.01
N LEU A 116 -3.54 12.64 -11.73
CA LEU A 116 -4.41 13.05 -10.64
C LEU A 116 -4.10 14.47 -10.14
N ALA A 117 -2.82 14.77 -9.96
CA ALA A 117 -2.37 16.04 -9.39
C ALA A 117 -2.04 17.05 -10.50
N ASN A 118 -2.34 18.33 -10.25
CA ASN A 118 -2.00 19.38 -11.21
C ASN A 118 -0.48 19.48 -11.38
N ASN A 119 -0.01 19.37 -12.62
CA ASN A 119 1.39 19.37 -12.97
C ASN A 119 2.00 20.77 -12.80
N GLY A 120 3.08 20.89 -12.01
CA GLY A 120 3.95 22.07 -11.97
C GLY A 120 3.76 23.04 -10.80
N SER A 121 2.81 22.82 -9.91
CA SER A 121 2.68 23.60 -8.65
C SER A 121 3.29 22.88 -7.45
N ASP A 122 3.83 23.68 -6.53
CA ASP A 122 4.30 23.26 -5.22
C ASP A 122 3.72 24.23 -4.19
N ASP A 123 2.96 23.71 -3.22
CA ASP A 123 2.35 24.50 -2.14
C ASP A 123 3.07 24.34 -0.80
N GLY A 124 4.15 23.56 -0.75
CA GLY A 124 4.94 23.26 0.45
C GLY A 124 4.25 22.33 1.45
N ASN A 125 3.02 21.87 1.20
CA ASN A 125 2.26 21.02 2.13
C ASN A 125 2.67 19.54 2.02
N TYR A 126 3.97 19.24 2.09
CA TYR A 126 4.52 17.90 1.86
C TYR A 126 3.99 16.85 2.84
N ALA A 127 3.83 17.20 4.12
CA ALA A 127 3.36 16.26 5.14
C ALA A 127 1.92 15.78 4.87
N VAL A 128 1.01 16.71 4.53
CA VAL A 128 -0.38 16.38 4.20
C VAL A 128 -0.45 15.64 2.86
N THR A 129 0.39 16.04 1.90
CA THR A 129 0.50 15.36 0.60
C THR A 129 0.91 13.89 0.78
N ALA A 130 1.98 13.62 1.52
CA ALA A 130 2.46 12.27 1.78
C ALA A 130 1.47 11.44 2.63
N ALA A 131 0.73 12.06 3.54
CA ALA A 131 -0.35 11.40 4.27
C ALA A 131 -1.50 10.97 3.34
N SER A 132 -1.89 11.82 2.40
CA SER A 132 -2.89 11.50 1.38
C SER A 132 -2.39 10.45 0.39
N ASP A 133 -1.10 10.48 0.01
CA ASP A 133 -0.46 9.42 -0.78
C ASP A 133 -0.50 8.07 -0.05
N LEU A 134 -0.14 8.05 1.24
CA LEU A 134 -0.22 6.85 2.07
C LEU A 134 -1.64 6.29 2.12
N ALA A 135 -2.66 7.14 2.29
CA ALA A 135 -4.06 6.72 2.29
C ALA A 135 -4.46 6.08 0.95
N CYS A 136 -4.08 6.68 -0.17
CA CYS A 136 -4.31 6.12 -1.51
C CYS A 136 -3.64 4.76 -1.68
N LEU A 137 -2.33 4.68 -1.37
CA LEU A 137 -1.54 3.45 -1.48
C LEU A 137 -2.14 2.31 -0.65
N GLN A 138 -2.55 2.59 0.58
CA GLN A 138 -3.13 1.58 1.46
C GLN A 138 -4.53 1.13 1.01
N ALA A 139 -5.37 2.06 0.53
CA ALA A 139 -6.67 1.73 -0.04
C ALA A 139 -6.53 0.88 -1.30
N LEU A 140 -5.64 1.26 -2.21
CA LEU A 140 -5.32 0.50 -3.43
C LEU A 140 -4.76 -0.87 -3.10
N SER A 141 -3.80 -0.96 -2.19
CA SER A 141 -3.21 -2.21 -1.71
C SER A 141 -4.29 -3.16 -1.19
N ARG A 142 -5.17 -2.69 -0.29
CA ARG A 142 -6.24 -3.53 0.25
C ARG A 142 -7.17 -3.99 -0.86
N ARG A 143 -7.66 -3.07 -1.70
CA ARG A 143 -8.63 -3.36 -2.77
C ARG A 143 -8.09 -4.33 -3.83
N ILE A 144 -6.82 -4.21 -4.21
CA ILE A 144 -6.17 -5.04 -5.24
C ILE A 144 -5.77 -6.39 -4.65
N ASN A 145 -5.07 -6.42 -3.51
CA ASN A 145 -4.68 -7.67 -2.86
C ASN A 145 -5.88 -8.49 -2.36
N TYR A 146 -7.07 -7.89 -2.22
CA TYR A 146 -8.31 -8.63 -1.94
C TYR A 146 -8.69 -9.62 -3.04
N GLY A 147 -8.11 -9.48 -4.25
CA GLY A 147 -8.22 -10.47 -5.31
C GLY A 147 -7.84 -11.89 -4.87
N ARG A 148 -6.98 -12.04 -3.85
CA ARG A 148 -6.64 -13.33 -3.23
C ARG A 148 -7.86 -14.03 -2.62
N TYR A 149 -8.71 -13.29 -1.90
CA TYR A 149 -9.95 -13.82 -1.33
C TYR A 149 -10.98 -14.12 -2.43
N VAL A 150 -11.07 -13.28 -3.46
CA VAL A 150 -11.94 -13.53 -4.61
C VAL A 150 -11.52 -14.81 -5.33
N ALA A 151 -10.22 -15.05 -5.50
CA ALA A 151 -9.68 -16.26 -6.10
C ALA A 151 -9.96 -17.50 -5.23
N GLU A 152 -9.78 -17.39 -3.91
CA GLU A 152 -10.09 -18.47 -2.95
C GLU A 152 -11.58 -18.88 -3.00
N VAL A 153 -12.49 -17.89 -3.00
CA VAL A 153 -13.93 -18.15 -3.12
C VAL A 153 -14.26 -18.82 -4.44
N LYS A 154 -13.67 -18.37 -5.56
CA LYS A 154 -13.84 -19.00 -6.87
C LYS A 154 -13.32 -20.44 -6.90
N PHE A 155 -12.14 -20.68 -6.32
CA PHE A 155 -11.55 -22.01 -6.23
C PHE A 155 -12.45 -22.97 -5.44
N ARG A 156 -12.94 -22.54 -4.26
CA ARG A 156 -13.88 -23.34 -3.45
C ARG A 156 -15.20 -23.60 -4.16
N GLY A 157 -15.66 -22.66 -4.98
CA GLY A 157 -16.90 -22.81 -5.76
C GLY A 157 -16.82 -23.84 -6.89
N ASP A 158 -15.62 -24.11 -7.45
CA ASP A 158 -15.42 -25.07 -8.54
C ASP A 158 -14.00 -25.67 -8.51
N GLN A 159 -13.73 -26.45 -7.46
CA GLN A 159 -12.39 -26.94 -7.18
C GLN A 159 -11.84 -27.84 -8.30
N GLN A 160 -12.69 -28.66 -8.93
CA GLN A 160 -12.28 -29.58 -9.99
C GLN A 160 -11.75 -28.80 -11.20
N ARG A 161 -12.49 -27.79 -11.66
CA ARG A 161 -12.10 -26.95 -12.79
C ARG A 161 -10.79 -26.22 -12.52
N TYR A 162 -10.70 -25.51 -11.39
CA TYR A 162 -9.50 -24.72 -11.09
C TYR A 162 -8.28 -25.61 -10.82
N THR A 163 -8.44 -26.79 -10.21
CA THR A 163 -7.34 -27.76 -10.05
C THR A 163 -6.81 -28.22 -11.42
N ALA A 164 -7.69 -28.52 -12.38
CA ALA A 164 -7.28 -28.89 -13.72
C ALA A 164 -6.55 -27.75 -14.45
N LEU A 165 -7.02 -26.51 -14.31
CA LEU A 165 -6.37 -25.32 -14.89
C LEU A 165 -5.01 -25.01 -14.25
N ILE A 166 -4.86 -25.20 -12.94
CA ILE A 166 -3.58 -24.99 -12.25
C ILE A 166 -2.57 -26.05 -12.69
N ARG A 167 -2.97 -27.32 -12.73
CA ARG A 167 -2.07 -28.44 -13.09
C ARG A 167 -1.64 -28.43 -14.55
N SER A 168 -2.38 -27.80 -15.46
CA SER A 168 -1.97 -27.68 -16.87
C SER A 168 -0.93 -26.59 -17.14
N LYS A 169 -0.55 -25.83 -16.12
CA LYS A 169 0.48 -24.77 -16.16
C LYS A 169 1.79 -25.16 -15.47
N VAL A 170 1.80 -26.30 -14.78
CA VAL A 170 2.98 -26.92 -14.16
C VAL A 170 3.51 -27.98 -15.11
#